data_AF-A0A6H9GVU9-F1
#
_entry.id   AF-A0A6H9GVU9-F1
#
_cell.length_a   1.000
_cell.length_b   1.000
_cell.length_c   1.000
_cell.angle_alpha   90.00
_cell.angle_beta   90.00
_cell.angle_gamma   90.00
#
_symmetry.space_group_name_H-M   'P 1'
#
loop_
_entity.id
_entity.type
_entity.pdbx_description
1 polymer ?
#
loop_
_entity_poly.entity_id
_entity_poly.type
_entity_poly.pdbx_seq_one_letter_code
_entity_poly.pdbx_strand_id
1 'polypeptide(L)'
;MYIIQDIPGATPLFHKIGAVTINGPAIMVSIDTVSAEPQPVPGGVSTAFYGGRSYTLPEGTIPEENVSQRAVSEWMISPAGPFPGSQLSSDSDFLYVSKRALLAAKVRNTRDQVRDGGCLVEIQGVARRVETDATSRVNISGSVVMAMLALQSGDEFTTDWRMADNSIIALDAADMIQLGKTVANFVEAGQRRKNELDALIGTIAQGTTEQELAEIEAQILGGWPE
;
A
#
# COMPACT_ATOMS: atom_id res chain seq x y z
N MET A 1 -12.24 -21.26 -1.67
CA MET A 1 -11.68 -20.36 -0.65
C MET A 1 -10.36 -19.79 -1.16
N TYR A 2 -10.16 -18.49 -0.97
CA TYR A 2 -8.95 -17.77 -1.34
C TYR A 2 -8.26 -17.19 -0.12
N ILE A 3 -6.93 -17.14 -0.16
CA ILE A 3 -6.07 -16.39 0.77
C ILE A 3 -5.55 -15.17 0.01
N ILE A 4 -5.73 -13.99 0.60
CA ILE A 4 -5.29 -12.71 0.06
C ILE A 4 -4.15 -12.22 0.92
N GLN A 5 -2.96 -12.24 0.35
CA GLN A 5 -1.73 -11.86 1.01
C GLN A 5 -1.37 -10.43 0.60
N ASP A 6 -1.60 -9.47 1.51
CA ASP A 6 -1.13 -8.11 1.32
C ASP A 6 0.37 -8.03 1.66
N ILE A 7 1.19 -7.66 0.68
CA ILE A 7 2.64 -7.57 0.85
C ILE A 7 3.00 -6.08 0.88
N PRO A 8 3.56 -5.58 2.00
CA PRO A 8 3.97 -4.17 2.09
C PRO A 8 4.93 -3.79 0.95
N GLY A 9 4.59 -2.73 0.21
CA GLY A 9 5.38 -2.23 -0.91
C GLY A 9 5.33 -3.09 -2.19
N ALA A 10 4.47 -4.11 -2.25
CA ALA A 10 4.30 -4.93 -3.44
C ALA A 10 2.82 -5.14 -3.78
N THR A 11 2.58 -5.67 -4.97
CA THR A 11 1.24 -6.10 -5.39
C THR A 11 0.78 -7.27 -4.51
N PRO A 12 -0.46 -7.27 -4.00
CA PRO A 12 -1.01 -8.39 -3.26
C PRO A 12 -0.96 -9.69 -4.07
N LEU A 13 -0.76 -10.81 -3.37
CA LEU A 13 -0.84 -12.14 -3.96
C LEU A 13 -2.15 -12.81 -3.57
N PHE A 14 -2.70 -13.59 -4.51
CA PHE A 14 -3.95 -14.31 -4.34
C PHE A 14 -3.68 -15.79 -4.47
N HIS A 15 -4.12 -16.56 -3.49
CA HIS A 15 -3.86 -17.99 -3.40
C HIS A 15 -5.20 -18.73 -3.32
N LYS A 16 -5.46 -19.63 -4.26
CA LYS A 16 -6.62 -20.51 -4.23
C LYS A 16 -6.24 -21.82 -3.56
N ILE A 17 -7.04 -22.26 -2.59
CA ILE A 17 -6.87 -23.60 -2.03
C ILE A 17 -7.49 -24.60 -3.01
N GLY A 18 -6.64 -25.39 -3.65
CA GLY A 18 -7.01 -26.32 -4.71
C GLY A 18 -7.54 -27.64 -4.15
N ALA A 19 -6.70 -28.34 -3.37
CA ALA A 19 -7.06 -29.65 -2.81
C ALA A 19 -6.52 -29.80 -1.37
N VAL A 20 -7.30 -30.48 -0.53
CA VAL A 20 -6.87 -30.95 0.79
C VAL A 20 -6.87 -32.48 0.75
N THR A 21 -5.71 -33.08 0.93
CA THR A 21 -5.51 -34.53 0.89
C THR A 21 -5.11 -35.02 2.27
N ILE A 22 -5.85 -36.00 2.80
CA ILE A 22 -5.53 -36.66 4.05
C ILE A 22 -4.78 -37.96 3.71
N ASN A 23 -3.57 -38.13 4.25
CA ASN A 23 -2.75 -39.32 4.04
C ASN A 23 -2.25 -39.84 5.40
N GLY A 24 -3.08 -40.65 6.06
CA GLY A 24 -2.86 -41.05 7.45
C GLY A 24 -2.89 -39.83 8.39
N PRO A 25 -1.91 -39.65 9.31
CA PRO A 25 -1.88 -38.50 10.22
C PRO A 25 -1.50 -37.18 9.53
N ALA A 26 -1.04 -37.23 8.27
CA ALA A 26 -0.60 -36.04 7.54
C ALA A 26 -1.74 -35.44 6.72
N ILE A 27 -1.94 -34.13 6.88
CA ILE A 27 -2.84 -33.34 6.02
C ILE A 27 -1.97 -32.54 5.05
N MET A 28 -2.14 -32.79 3.75
CA MET A 28 -1.48 -32.06 2.67
C MET A 28 -2.46 -31.09 2.02
N VAL A 29 -1.97 -29.89 1.69
CA VAL A 29 -2.78 -28.84 1.09
C VAL A 29 -2.08 -28.33 -0.15
N SER A 30 -2.76 -28.43 -1.30
CA SER A 30 -2.32 -27.80 -2.54
C SER A 30 -2.89 -26.40 -2.64
N ILE A 31 -2.02 -25.44 -2.92
CA ILE A 31 -2.36 -24.04 -3.14
C ILE A 31 -1.81 -23.57 -4.46
N ASP A 32 -2.64 -22.83 -5.17
CA ASP A 32 -2.35 -22.24 -6.46
C ASP A 32 -2.29 -20.73 -6.33
N THR A 33 -1.18 -20.11 -6.74
CA THR A 33 -1.10 -18.66 -6.88
C THR A 33 -1.82 -18.26 -8.16
N VAL A 34 -2.80 -17.37 -8.03
CA VAL A 34 -3.69 -16.95 -9.12
C VAL A 34 -3.66 -15.45 -9.34
N SER A 35 -4.01 -15.02 -10.55
CA SER A 35 -4.33 -13.61 -10.83
C SER A 35 -5.65 -13.22 -10.15
N ALA A 36 -5.74 -11.99 -9.67
CA ALA A 36 -7.02 -11.39 -9.27
C ALA A 36 -7.92 -11.07 -10.46
N GLU A 37 -7.33 -10.81 -11.64
CA GLU A 37 -8.07 -10.48 -12.85
C GLU A 37 -8.08 -11.67 -13.81
N PRO A 38 -9.28 -12.15 -14.22
CA PRO A 38 -9.41 -13.12 -15.29
C PRO A 38 -8.70 -12.59 -16.55
N GLN A 39 -7.77 -13.38 -17.08
CA GLN A 39 -7.07 -13.03 -18.31
C GLN A 39 -7.90 -13.49 -19.50
N PRO A 40 -8.00 -12.68 -20.57
CA PRO A 40 -8.64 -13.12 -21.81
C PRO A 40 -7.86 -14.31 -22.39
N VAL A 41 -8.56 -15.39 -22.69
CA VAL A 41 -8.03 -16.58 -23.35
C VAL A 41 -8.89 -16.94 -24.56
N PRO A 42 -8.38 -17.65 -25.57
CA PRO A 42 -9.21 -18.12 -26.68
C PRO A 42 -10.40 -18.92 -26.15
N GLY A 43 -11.62 -18.42 -26.38
CA GLY A 43 -12.87 -19.05 -25.91
C GLY A 43 -13.41 -18.56 -24.57
N GLY A 44 -12.82 -17.54 -23.94
CA GLY A 44 -13.40 -16.91 -22.74
C GLY A 44 -12.40 -16.14 -21.88
N VAL A 45 -12.58 -16.20 -20.56
CA VAL A 45 -11.65 -15.66 -19.56
C VAL A 45 -11.19 -16.78 -18.64
N SER A 46 -9.91 -16.77 -18.25
CA SER A 46 -9.34 -17.75 -17.34
C SER A 46 -8.54 -17.03 -16.25
N THR A 47 -8.67 -17.50 -15.01
CA THR A 47 -7.77 -17.05 -13.94
C THR A 47 -6.36 -17.56 -14.25
N ALA A 48 -5.42 -16.65 -14.53
CA ALA A 48 -4.05 -17.06 -14.80
C ALA A 48 -3.43 -17.72 -13.56
N PHE A 49 -2.84 -18.89 -13.78
CA PHE A 49 -2.12 -19.65 -12.78
C PHE A 49 -0.63 -19.36 -12.88
N TYR A 50 -0.02 -18.92 -11.79
CA TYR A 50 1.40 -18.54 -11.76
C TYR A 50 2.29 -19.55 -11.06
N GLY A 51 1.71 -20.57 -10.42
CA GLY A 51 2.47 -21.64 -9.76
C GLY A 51 1.68 -22.28 -8.64
N GLY A 52 1.98 -23.56 -8.37
CA GLY A 52 1.37 -24.37 -7.34
C GLY A 52 2.39 -24.70 -6.26
N ARG A 53 1.96 -24.74 -5.01
CA ARG A 53 2.74 -25.16 -3.85
C ARG A 53 1.95 -26.15 -3.02
N SER A 54 2.63 -27.11 -2.40
CA SER A 54 2.01 -28.03 -1.45
C SER A 54 2.60 -27.81 -0.08
N TYR A 55 1.73 -27.77 0.93
CA TYR A 55 2.10 -27.64 2.33
C TYR A 55 1.62 -28.89 3.08
N THR A 56 2.45 -29.41 3.98
CA THR A 56 2.03 -30.47 4.91
C THR A 56 1.82 -29.82 6.27
N LEU A 57 0.63 -29.99 6.84
CA LEU A 57 0.32 -29.50 8.18
C LEU A 57 1.08 -30.37 9.20
N PRO A 58 1.62 -29.76 10.27
CA PRO A 58 2.11 -30.53 11.41
C PRO A 58 1.01 -31.44 11.97
N GLU A 59 1.39 -32.63 12.45
CA GLU A 59 0.46 -33.58 13.03
C GLU A 59 -0.29 -32.97 14.23
N GLY A 60 -1.59 -33.27 14.35
CA GLY A 60 -2.44 -32.73 15.42
C GLY A 60 -2.84 -31.26 15.28
N THR A 61 -2.43 -30.57 14.22
CA THR A 61 -2.82 -29.17 13.96
C THR A 61 -4.33 -29.02 13.85
N ILE A 62 -4.98 -29.94 13.13
CA ILE A 62 -6.43 -30.02 12.97
C ILE A 62 -6.81 -31.47 13.27
N PRO A 63 -7.69 -31.74 14.25
CA PRO A 63 -8.22 -33.08 14.48
C PRO A 63 -8.84 -33.64 13.19
N GLU A 64 -8.65 -34.92 12.90
CA GLU A 64 -9.08 -35.55 11.64
C GLU A 64 -10.58 -35.35 11.39
N GLU A 65 -11.39 -35.46 12.45
CA GLU A 65 -12.83 -35.25 12.44
C GLU A 65 -13.26 -33.81 12.14
N ASN A 66 -12.34 -32.85 12.27
CA ASN A 66 -12.57 -31.42 12.05
C ASN A 66 -11.92 -30.90 10.77
N VAL A 67 -11.31 -31.78 9.96
CA VAL A 67 -10.67 -31.38 8.70
C VAL A 67 -11.72 -30.87 7.73
N SER A 68 -11.64 -29.58 7.46
CA SER A 68 -12.46 -28.89 6.47
C SER A 68 -11.61 -27.90 5.71
N GLN A 69 -12.05 -27.52 4.50
CA GLN A 69 -11.37 -26.48 3.73
C GLN A 69 -11.24 -25.19 4.57
N ARG A 70 -12.24 -24.85 5.37
CA ARG A 70 -12.22 -23.68 6.26
C ARG A 70 -11.17 -23.82 7.37
N ALA A 71 -11.18 -24.91 8.13
CA ALA A 71 -10.22 -25.12 9.23
C ALA A 71 -8.77 -25.10 8.71
N VAL A 72 -8.54 -25.71 7.55
CA VAL A 72 -7.25 -25.65 6.85
C VAL A 72 -6.90 -24.20 6.50
N SER A 73 -7.81 -23.47 5.86
CA SER A 73 -7.59 -22.08 5.47
C SER A 73 -7.24 -21.18 6.67
N GLU A 74 -7.96 -21.35 7.78
CA GLU A 74 -7.75 -20.60 9.02
C GLU A 74 -6.37 -20.89 9.63
N TRP A 75 -5.94 -22.16 9.61
CA TRP A 75 -4.57 -22.49 10.02
C TRP A 75 -3.53 -21.84 9.09
N MET A 76 -3.77 -21.86 7.77
CA MET A 76 -2.78 -21.35 6.81
C MET A 76 -2.48 -19.86 6.98
N ILE A 77 -3.44 -19.09 7.47
CA ILE A 77 -3.28 -17.67 7.77
C ILE A 77 -2.91 -17.37 9.23
N SER A 78 -2.86 -18.39 10.07
CA SER A 78 -2.47 -18.26 11.48
C SER A 78 -0.98 -17.86 11.60
N PRO A 79 -0.53 -17.40 12.79
CA PRO A 79 0.89 -17.10 13.02
C PRO A 79 1.84 -18.29 12.76
N ALA A 80 1.35 -19.53 12.89
CA ALA A 80 2.13 -20.74 12.62
C ALA A 80 2.00 -21.24 11.17
N GLY A 81 1.08 -20.67 10.40
CA GLY A 81 0.85 -21.02 9.01
C GLY A 81 1.80 -20.32 8.04
N PRO A 82 1.83 -20.74 6.76
CA PRO A 82 2.70 -20.15 5.74
C PRO A 82 2.30 -18.72 5.30
N PHE A 83 1.09 -18.26 5.60
CA PHE A 83 0.58 -16.95 5.17
C PHE A 83 0.09 -16.10 6.35
N PRO A 84 0.93 -15.87 7.38
CA PRO A 84 0.50 -15.26 8.63
C PRO A 84 -0.13 -13.89 8.40
N GLY A 85 -1.31 -13.66 8.99
CA GLY A 85 -2.04 -12.38 8.93
C GLY A 85 -2.74 -12.09 7.60
N SER A 86 -2.73 -13.04 6.65
CA SER A 86 -3.45 -12.90 5.38
C SER A 86 -4.98 -12.98 5.58
N GLN A 87 -5.74 -12.43 4.63
CA GLN A 87 -7.20 -12.44 4.68
C GLN A 87 -7.77 -13.67 3.96
N LEU A 88 -8.84 -14.27 4.51
CA LEU A 88 -9.64 -15.26 3.79
C LEU A 88 -10.78 -14.62 3.02
N SER A 89 -11.06 -15.17 1.83
CA SER A 89 -12.21 -14.77 1.01
C SER A 89 -12.93 -16.00 0.45
N SER A 90 -14.25 -15.93 0.43
CA SER A 90 -15.09 -16.93 -0.23
C SER A 90 -14.94 -16.84 -1.76
N ASP A 91 -15.44 -17.83 -2.48
CA ASP A 91 -15.39 -17.80 -3.94
C ASP A 91 -16.29 -16.71 -4.52
N SER A 92 -17.44 -16.44 -3.89
CA SER A 92 -18.38 -15.39 -4.32
C SER A 92 -17.88 -13.98 -4.01
N ASP A 93 -17.06 -13.82 -2.96
CA ASP A 93 -16.54 -12.52 -2.56
C ASP A 93 -15.20 -12.20 -3.22
N PHE A 94 -14.49 -13.22 -3.74
CA PHE A 94 -13.12 -13.10 -4.23
C PHE A 94 -12.91 -11.92 -5.16
N LEU A 95 -13.78 -11.72 -6.15
CA LEU A 95 -13.71 -10.61 -7.10
C LEU A 95 -13.63 -9.25 -6.40
N TYR A 96 -14.51 -9.03 -5.41
CA TYR A 96 -14.62 -7.75 -4.72
C TYR A 96 -13.47 -7.55 -3.74
N VAL A 97 -13.10 -8.59 -2.99
CA VAL A 97 -11.98 -8.48 -2.04
C VAL A 97 -10.65 -8.31 -2.77
N SER A 98 -10.46 -9.00 -3.91
CA SER A 98 -9.24 -8.87 -4.71
C SER A 98 -9.13 -7.49 -5.35
N LYS A 99 -10.22 -6.94 -5.88
CA LYS A 99 -10.27 -5.55 -6.37
C LYS A 99 -9.92 -4.55 -5.28
N ARG A 100 -10.51 -4.66 -4.08
CA ARG A 100 -10.13 -3.79 -2.95
C ARG A 100 -8.64 -3.85 -2.63
N ALA A 101 -8.08 -5.07 -2.57
CA ALA A 101 -6.66 -5.25 -2.27
C ALA A 101 -5.75 -4.62 -3.34
N LEU A 102 -6.05 -4.84 -4.62
CA LEU A 102 -5.29 -4.25 -5.73
C LEU A 102 -5.36 -2.72 -5.73
N LEU A 103 -6.55 -2.15 -5.56
CA LEU A 103 -6.74 -0.70 -5.56
C LEU A 103 -6.08 -0.06 -4.35
N ALA A 104 -6.20 -0.66 -3.16
CA ALA A 104 -5.52 -0.18 -1.96
C ALA A 104 -3.99 -0.19 -2.15
N ALA A 105 -3.43 -1.24 -2.75
CA ALA A 105 -2.02 -1.29 -3.08
C ALA A 105 -1.61 -0.19 -4.07
N LYS A 106 -2.40 0.03 -5.13
CA LYS A 106 -2.17 1.11 -6.10
C LYS A 106 -2.17 2.48 -5.43
N VAL A 107 -3.19 2.80 -4.62
CA VAL A 107 -3.30 4.08 -3.89
C VAL A 107 -2.13 4.28 -2.94
N ARG A 108 -1.70 3.25 -2.19
CA ARG A 108 -0.51 3.34 -1.33
C ARG A 108 0.75 3.66 -2.13
N ASN A 109 0.96 2.97 -3.25
CA ASN A 109 2.13 3.20 -4.11
C ASN A 109 2.11 4.61 -4.72
N THR A 110 0.95 5.07 -5.19
CA THR A 110 0.82 6.43 -5.72
C THR A 110 1.07 7.48 -4.64
N ARG A 111 0.52 7.30 -3.43
CA ARG A 111 0.82 8.19 -2.30
C ARG A 111 2.33 8.26 -2.04
N ASP A 112 3.00 7.12 -1.98
CA ASP A 112 4.44 7.07 -1.69
C ASP A 112 5.26 7.74 -2.80
N GLN A 113 4.90 7.53 -4.07
CA GLN A 113 5.50 8.23 -5.22
C GLN A 113 5.29 9.75 -5.16
N VAL A 114 4.07 10.22 -4.89
CA VAL A 114 3.76 11.65 -4.77
C VAL A 114 4.53 12.26 -3.61
N ARG A 115 4.49 11.62 -2.44
CA ARG A 115 5.17 12.08 -1.23
C ARG A 115 6.67 12.21 -1.43
N ASP A 116 7.29 11.33 -2.22
CA ASP A 116 8.74 11.31 -2.44
C ASP A 116 9.16 12.10 -3.72
N GLY A 117 8.20 12.55 -4.54
CA GLY A 117 8.44 13.24 -5.82
C GLY A 117 8.75 14.74 -5.75
N GLY A 118 8.76 15.29 -4.54
CA GLY A 118 8.96 16.73 -4.30
C GLY A 118 7.68 17.55 -4.42
N CYS A 119 7.70 18.75 -3.83
CA CYS A 119 6.58 19.69 -3.88
C CYS A 119 7.05 21.10 -4.26
N LEU A 120 6.11 21.91 -4.75
CA LEU A 120 6.36 23.34 -4.96
C LEU A 120 6.27 24.11 -3.63
N VAL A 121 7.25 24.98 -3.40
CA VAL A 121 7.34 25.85 -2.24
C VAL A 121 7.64 27.27 -2.71
N GLU A 122 6.87 28.24 -2.21
CA GLU A 122 7.17 29.65 -2.44
C GLU A 122 8.14 30.15 -1.36
N ILE A 123 9.35 30.48 -1.79
CA ILE A 123 10.42 31.00 -0.92
C ILE A 123 10.94 32.28 -1.58
N GLN A 124 11.05 33.35 -0.79
CA GLN A 124 11.53 34.66 -1.28
C GLN A 124 10.75 35.16 -2.52
N GLY A 125 9.45 34.88 -2.59
CA GLY A 125 8.57 35.27 -3.70
C GLY A 125 8.77 34.48 -5.00
N VAL A 126 9.49 33.36 -4.96
CA VAL A 126 9.72 32.48 -6.11
C VAL A 126 9.26 31.07 -5.79
N ALA A 127 8.37 30.52 -6.62
CA ALA A 127 7.97 29.12 -6.54
C ALA A 127 9.12 28.22 -7.02
N ARG A 128 9.57 27.31 -6.16
CA ARG A 128 10.68 26.38 -6.43
C ARG A 128 10.29 24.99 -5.96
N ARG A 129 10.79 23.96 -6.66
CA ARG A 129 10.57 22.57 -6.25
C ARG A 129 11.62 22.13 -5.22
N VAL A 130 11.18 21.48 -4.16
CA VAL A 130 12.03 20.89 -3.13
C VAL A 130 11.83 19.38 -3.11
N GLU A 131 12.91 18.64 -2.91
CA GLU A 131 12.85 17.19 -2.73
C GLU A 131 12.17 16.85 -1.40
N THR A 132 11.27 15.88 -1.43
CA THR A 132 10.49 15.47 -0.26
C THR A 132 10.61 13.99 0.02
N ASP A 133 11.65 13.30 -0.47
CA ASP A 133 11.93 11.91 -0.10
C ASP A 133 12.22 11.77 1.42
N ALA A 134 12.36 10.52 1.88
CA ALA A 134 12.55 10.24 3.30
C ALA A 134 13.75 10.97 3.93
N THR A 135 14.88 11.05 3.23
CA THR A 135 16.09 11.72 3.72
C THR A 135 15.88 13.22 3.74
N SER A 136 15.33 13.78 2.66
CA SER A 136 15.04 15.21 2.54
C SER A 136 14.10 15.70 3.63
N ARG A 137 13.02 14.96 3.95
CA ARG A 137 12.10 15.30 5.05
C ARG A 137 12.78 15.32 6.42
N VAL A 138 13.68 14.39 6.69
CA VAL A 138 14.45 14.34 7.95
C VAL A 138 15.37 15.56 8.04
N ASN A 139 16.10 15.88 6.98
CA ASN A 139 16.99 17.04 6.93
C ASN A 139 16.22 18.34 7.10
N ILE A 140 15.10 18.50 6.40
CA ILE A 140 14.22 19.67 6.51
C ILE A 140 13.73 19.82 7.96
N SER A 141 13.26 18.73 8.57
CA SER A 141 12.77 18.76 9.96
C SER A 141 13.88 19.15 10.94
N GLY A 142 15.09 18.63 10.77
CA GLY A 142 16.25 19.00 11.58
C GLY A 142 16.63 20.48 11.43
N SER A 143 16.70 20.99 10.20
CA SER A 143 17.00 22.39 9.92
C SER A 143 15.94 23.35 10.44
N VAL A 144 14.65 22.97 10.39
CA VAL A 144 13.55 23.72 11.00
C VAL A 144 13.74 23.84 12.51
N VAL A 145 14.09 22.75 13.19
CA VAL A 145 14.35 22.78 14.64
C VAL A 145 15.50 23.73 14.97
N MET A 146 16.59 23.69 14.20
CA MET A 146 17.72 24.60 14.40
C MET A 146 17.34 26.06 14.15
N ALA A 147 16.56 26.34 13.10
CA ALA A 147 16.03 27.68 12.82
C ALA A 147 15.15 28.20 13.96
N MET A 148 14.27 27.36 14.53
CA MET A 148 13.44 27.71 15.67
C MET A 148 14.26 28.02 16.94
N LEU A 149 15.31 27.24 17.21
CA LEU A 149 16.20 27.47 18.36
C LEU A 149 17.00 28.78 18.23
N ALA A 150 17.49 29.08 17.02
CA ALA A 150 18.19 30.34 16.75
C ALA A 150 17.26 31.55 16.97
N LEU A 151 16.03 31.51 16.44
CA LEU A 151 15.02 32.54 16.69
C LEU A 151 14.71 32.72 18.19
N GLN A 152 14.63 31.62 18.94
CA GLN A 152 14.38 31.67 20.38
C GLN A 152 15.55 32.28 21.16
N SER A 153 16.77 32.02 20.72
CA SER A 153 18.00 32.48 21.38
C SER A 153 18.42 33.89 20.95
N GLY A 154 17.81 34.42 19.89
CA GLY A 154 18.18 35.70 19.28
C GLY A 154 19.43 35.62 18.40
N ASP A 155 19.86 34.41 18.03
CA ASP A 155 21.00 34.17 17.17
C ASP A 155 20.61 34.31 15.68
N GLU A 156 21.56 34.73 14.85
CA GLU A 156 21.38 34.74 13.40
C GLU A 156 21.40 33.29 12.86
N PHE A 157 20.43 32.97 12.01
CA PHE A 157 20.38 31.69 11.31
C PHE A 157 20.39 31.93 9.81
N THR A 158 21.31 31.25 9.14
CA THR A 158 21.33 31.14 7.69
C THR A 158 21.82 29.75 7.31
N THR A 159 21.21 29.15 6.30
CA THR A 159 21.66 27.88 5.74
C THR A 159 21.58 27.90 4.23
N ASP A 160 22.63 27.42 3.57
CA ASP A 160 22.60 27.13 2.15
C ASP A 160 21.77 25.85 1.94
N TRP A 161 20.71 25.97 1.16
CA TRP A 161 19.82 24.86 0.83
C TRP A 161 19.85 24.57 -0.67
N ARG A 162 19.99 23.30 -1.02
CA ARG A 162 19.95 22.84 -2.42
C ARG A 162 18.51 22.50 -2.81
N MET A 163 18.02 23.13 -3.87
CA MET A 163 16.71 22.90 -4.45
C MET A 163 16.75 21.71 -5.42
N ALA A 164 15.58 21.22 -5.85
CA ALA A 164 15.48 20.06 -6.75
C ALA A 164 16.13 20.29 -8.14
N ASP A 165 16.29 21.56 -8.55
CA ASP A 165 17.00 21.94 -9.78
C ASP A 165 18.53 22.09 -9.58
N ASN A 166 19.05 21.67 -8.43
CA ASN A 166 20.43 21.84 -7.97
C ASN A 166 20.87 23.29 -7.71
N SER A 167 19.98 24.29 -7.81
CA SER A 167 20.32 25.65 -7.36
C SER A 167 20.49 25.69 -5.84
N ILE A 168 21.37 26.57 -5.37
CA ILE A 168 21.59 26.80 -3.93
C ILE A 168 21.00 28.15 -3.58
N ILE A 169 20.18 28.19 -2.52
CA ILE A 169 19.62 29.42 -1.97
C ILE A 169 19.96 29.51 -0.48
N ALA A 170 20.28 30.71 -0.01
CA ALA A 170 20.43 30.96 1.41
C ALA A 170 19.04 31.16 2.02
N LEU A 171 18.70 30.34 3.02
CA LEU A 171 17.47 30.42 3.78
C LEU A 171 17.75 31.01 5.16
N ASP A 172 17.02 32.06 5.52
CA ASP A 172 16.97 32.50 6.91
C ASP A 172 16.05 31.59 7.75
N ALA A 173 15.91 31.90 9.04
CA ALA A 173 15.06 31.08 9.91
C ALA A 173 13.58 31.07 9.51
N ALA A 174 13.06 32.21 9.02
CA ALA A 174 11.66 32.32 8.63
C ALA A 174 11.39 31.50 7.36
N ASP A 175 12.28 31.60 6.37
CA ASP A 175 12.24 30.83 5.13
C ASP A 175 12.33 29.32 5.41
N MET A 176 13.24 28.89 6.30
CA MET A 176 13.41 27.48 6.65
C MET A 176 12.16 26.91 7.35
N ILE A 177 11.54 27.68 8.25
CA ILE A 177 10.28 27.29 8.91
C ILE A 177 9.13 27.21 7.89
N GLN A 178 9.04 28.18 6.98
CA GLN A 178 8.02 28.18 5.93
C GLN A 178 8.18 27.00 4.97
N LEU A 179 9.43 26.65 4.62
CA LEU A 179 9.75 25.45 3.85
C LEU A 179 9.24 24.19 4.57
N GLY A 180 9.62 24.02 5.84
CA GLY A 180 9.19 22.88 6.65
C GLY A 180 7.68 22.73 6.75
N LYS A 181 6.98 23.85 6.99
CA LYS A 181 5.50 23.88 7.04
C LYS A 181 4.87 23.48 5.72
N THR A 182 5.38 23.99 4.60
CA THR A 182 4.86 23.67 3.26
C THR A 182 5.02 22.19 2.94
N VAL A 183 6.20 21.63 3.23
CA VAL A 183 6.47 20.19 3.03
C VAL A 183 5.59 19.33 3.93
N ALA A 184 5.40 19.72 5.20
CA ALA A 184 4.52 19.00 6.12
C ALA A 184 3.06 18.97 5.61
N ASN A 185 2.54 20.12 5.17
CA ASN A 185 1.20 20.22 4.60
C ASN A 185 1.04 19.39 3.32
N PHE A 186 2.06 19.35 2.47
CA PHE A 186 2.07 18.52 1.25
C PHE A 186 1.97 17.03 1.58
N VAL A 187 2.81 16.54 2.51
CA VAL A 187 2.79 15.14 2.96
C VAL A 187 1.45 14.79 3.61
N GLU A 188 0.90 15.68 4.43
CA GLU A 188 -0.42 15.51 5.04
C GLU A 188 -1.53 15.46 3.98
N ALA A 189 -1.50 16.34 2.98
CA ALA A 189 -2.47 16.34 1.88
C ALA A 189 -2.45 15.02 1.10
N GLY A 190 -1.26 14.46 0.85
CA GLY A 190 -1.11 13.14 0.22
C GLY A 190 -1.69 12.01 1.07
N GLN A 191 -1.46 12.06 2.39
CA GLN A 191 -2.03 11.07 3.31
C GLN A 191 -3.56 11.21 3.45
N ARG A 192 -4.08 12.44 3.45
CA ARG A 192 -5.53 12.71 3.45
C ARG A 192 -6.17 12.17 2.18
N ARG A 193 -5.56 12.42 1.01
CA ARG A 193 -6.06 11.88 -0.27
C ARG A 193 -6.07 10.36 -0.29
N LYS A 194 -5.03 9.71 0.24
CA LYS A 194 -5.03 8.26 0.45
C LYS A 194 -6.22 7.82 1.28
N ASN A 195 -6.47 8.45 2.43
CA ASN A 195 -7.56 8.05 3.33
C ASN A 195 -8.95 8.20 2.68
N GLU A 196 -9.16 9.24 1.87
CA GLU A 196 -10.38 9.41 1.08
C GLU A 196 -10.56 8.28 0.08
N LEU A 197 -9.50 7.90 -0.64
CA LEU A 197 -9.52 6.80 -1.60
C LEU A 197 -9.68 5.44 -0.93
N ASP A 198 -9.06 5.20 0.23
CA ASP A 198 -9.25 3.98 1.02
C ASP A 198 -10.71 3.86 1.48
N ALA A 199 -11.35 4.96 1.89
CA ALA A 199 -12.76 4.99 2.25
C ALA A 199 -13.66 4.67 1.04
N LEU A 200 -13.34 5.22 -0.14
CA LEU A 200 -14.03 4.90 -1.39
C LEU A 200 -13.86 3.44 -1.79
N ILE A 201 -12.65 2.88 -1.70
CA ILE A 201 -12.38 1.47 -1.98
C ILE A 201 -13.15 0.57 -0.99
N GLY A 202 -13.32 1.02 0.26
CA GLY A 202 -14.10 0.32 1.27
C GLY A 202 -15.58 0.11 0.91
N THR A 203 -16.14 0.89 -0.03
CA THR A 203 -17.54 0.73 -0.48
C THR A 203 -17.74 -0.41 -1.47
N ILE A 204 -16.65 -0.93 -2.07
CA ILE A 204 -16.71 -2.05 -3.02
C ILE A 204 -17.21 -3.29 -2.28
N ALA A 205 -18.32 -3.86 -2.72
CA ALA A 205 -18.96 -5.01 -2.10
C ALA A 205 -19.69 -5.86 -3.15
N GLN A 206 -20.27 -6.97 -2.72
CA GLN A 206 -21.09 -7.79 -3.60
C GLN A 206 -22.22 -6.94 -4.20
N GLY A 207 -22.35 -6.98 -5.52
CA GLY A 207 -23.32 -6.17 -6.27
C GLY A 207 -22.76 -4.86 -6.83
N THR A 208 -21.53 -4.45 -6.48
CA THR A 208 -20.85 -3.35 -7.19
C THR A 208 -20.68 -3.72 -8.66
N THR A 209 -21.14 -2.83 -9.54
CA THR A 209 -21.12 -2.99 -11.00
C THR A 209 -19.74 -2.71 -11.58
N GLU A 210 -19.47 -3.21 -12.78
CA GLU A 210 -18.22 -2.89 -13.50
C GLU A 210 -18.06 -1.40 -13.76
N GLN A 211 -19.17 -0.69 -14.01
CA GLN A 211 -19.16 0.76 -14.19
C GLN A 211 -18.73 1.48 -12.91
N GLU A 212 -19.31 1.13 -11.76
CA GLU A 212 -18.93 1.72 -10.47
C GLU A 212 -17.45 1.42 -10.13
N LEU A 213 -16.97 0.21 -10.43
CA LEU A 213 -15.55 -0.13 -10.27
C LEU A 213 -14.65 0.75 -11.14
N ALA A 214 -15.00 0.95 -12.41
CA ALA A 214 -14.25 1.82 -13.32
C ALA A 214 -14.25 3.28 -12.86
N GLU A 215 -15.35 3.77 -12.32
CA GLU A 215 -15.45 5.13 -11.75
C GLU A 215 -14.55 5.30 -10.52
N ILE A 216 -14.49 4.29 -9.63
CA ILE A 216 -13.55 4.29 -8.49
C ILE A 216 -12.11 4.26 -8.99
N GLU A 217 -11.80 3.40 -9.96
CA GLU A 217 -10.45 3.29 -10.55
C GLU A 217 -9.99 4.60 -11.19
N ALA A 218 -10.89 5.32 -11.86
CA ALA A 218 -10.59 6.62 -12.47
C ALA A 218 -10.23 7.70 -11.44
N GLN A 219 -10.88 7.69 -10.26
CA GLN A 219 -10.59 8.67 -9.19
C GLN A 219 -9.19 8.54 -8.61
N ILE A 220 -8.56 7.37 -8.69
CA ILE A 220 -7.20 7.11 -8.19
C ILE A 220 -6.15 7.91 -8.97
N LEU A 221 -6.41 8.22 -10.24
CA LEU A 221 -5.45 8.90 -11.11
C LEU A 221 -5.31 10.40 -10.83
N GLY A 222 -6.21 11.00 -10.05
CA GLY A 222 -6.26 12.45 -9.84
C GLY A 222 -6.47 12.90 -8.39
N GLY A 223 -6.31 14.20 -8.17
CA GLY A 223 -6.51 14.85 -6.87
C GLY A 223 -5.36 14.64 -5.88
N TRP A 224 -4.19 14.19 -6.35
CA TRP A 224 -2.97 14.17 -5.55
C TRP A 224 -2.36 15.59 -5.48
N PRO A 225 -1.72 15.96 -4.36
CA PRO A 225 -1.01 17.23 -4.27
C PRO A 225 0.22 17.25 -5.19
N GLU A 226 0.63 18.44 -5.63
CA GLU A 226 1.77 18.68 -6.54
C GLU A 226 2.90 19.53 -5.94
#